data_AF-A0A0Q7ET28-F1
#
_entry.id   AF-A0A0Q7ET28-F1
#
_cell.length_a   1.000
_cell.length_b   1.000
_cell.length_c   1.000
_cell.angle_alpha   90.00
_cell.angle_beta   90.00
_cell.angle_gamma   90.00
#
_symmetry.space_group_name_H-M   'P 1'
#
loop_
_entity.id
_entity.type
_entity.pdbx_description
1 polymer ?
#
loop_
_entity_poly.entity_id
_entity_poly.type
_entity_poly.pdbx_seq_one_letter_code
_entity_poly.pdbx_strand_id
1 'polypeptide(L)'
;MTHALVAEWTPTSPLAKLVELAGFLYDPAQDIIYSRMDALQRPLGYAYAYDNAAILMDAIIDCEPIFFEAQNKLWMIELWKGQYGLETGCEIGVYNRPVDPPFYYPLLDAVVGGRPYDPAHSYFYQSADDADRLLMTFTLKRDGVPLFTRGPELHWWLTGFKWGVYSTPEQLTMEIAIALPLADMHAGFTAALTAMGYKFSDDGVNVSFEFATPVAPQPWQGNPLLDTVRQSQQDIVALYSGFNLPNNDPNQIPADLAQDIEDWLLKMGPDFIGNLVTSLFRDAGHSASDIAGILGAQLGADLASVAAWVTEAGYDIVSWVESVYAAIAQIFTMNFSSAVEVHNLAYGGVAPSNLYFQSSGITTHFGVDAGHFLVNPPAMIPAGTVGRFYVKDNLGPLGGEGWATYTYVDGQSVTQTVTFTFGCPTGFNDNYASAAPPVFSVYGKSGEGTGWGGNGAIPGGGHPLYVAYVWAGGPAPA
;
A
#
# COMPACT_ATOMS: atom_id res chain seq x y z
N MET A 1 0.61 37.51 -4.47
CA MET A 1 -0.14 37.57 -3.19
C MET A 1 0.47 36.52 -2.29
N THR A 2 0.87 36.89 -1.08
CA THR A 2 1.44 36.00 -0.07
C THR A 2 0.42 34.92 0.29
N HIS A 3 0.71 33.65 -0.02
CA HIS A 3 -0.01 32.52 0.56
C HIS A 3 0.11 32.64 2.09
N ALA A 4 -1.02 32.88 2.77
CA ALA A 4 -1.08 32.64 4.20
C ALA A 4 -0.75 31.16 4.39
N LEU A 5 0.22 30.87 5.27
CA LEU A 5 0.54 29.52 5.70
C LEU A 5 -0.73 28.91 6.30
N VAL A 6 -1.47 28.16 5.49
CA VAL A 6 -2.52 27.27 5.97
C VAL A 6 -1.79 26.28 6.88
N ALA A 7 -2.26 26.12 8.11
CA ALA A 7 -1.68 25.14 9.03
C ALA A 7 -1.67 23.78 8.34
N GLU A 8 -0.50 23.13 8.28
CA GLU A 8 -0.37 21.81 7.66
C GLU A 8 -1.32 20.83 8.38
N TRP A 9 -2.15 20.15 7.60
CA TRP A 9 -3.05 19.12 8.12
C TRP A 9 -2.22 18.04 8.81
N THR A 10 -2.60 17.69 10.04
CA THR A 10 -1.91 16.65 10.82
C THR A 10 -2.83 15.45 11.00
N PRO A 11 -2.41 14.23 10.62
CA PRO A 11 -3.21 13.04 10.80
C PRO A 11 -3.22 12.58 12.25
N THR A 12 -4.41 12.41 12.81
CA THR A 12 -4.67 12.04 14.20
C THR A 12 -5.56 10.80 14.33
N SER A 13 -6.50 10.58 13.41
CA SER A 13 -7.32 9.36 13.34
C SER A 13 -6.59 8.20 12.64
N PRO A 14 -7.02 6.94 12.84
CA PRO A 14 -6.50 5.79 12.09
C PRO A 14 -6.60 5.98 10.57
N LEU A 15 -7.78 6.35 10.07
CA LEU A 15 -8.02 6.62 8.65
C LEU A 15 -7.13 7.75 8.12
N ALA A 16 -6.94 8.83 8.87
CA ALA A 16 -6.04 9.92 8.47
C ALA A 16 -4.60 9.46 8.32
N LYS A 17 -4.13 8.59 9.22
CA LYS A 17 -2.78 8.02 9.13
C LYS A 17 -2.66 7.01 7.98
N LEU A 18 -3.73 6.30 7.65
CA LEU A 18 -3.77 5.43 6.48
C LEU A 18 -3.67 6.24 5.18
N VAL A 19 -4.44 7.32 5.06
CA VAL A 19 -4.35 8.28 3.94
C VAL A 19 -2.92 8.83 3.84
N GLU A 20 -2.34 9.20 4.99
CA GLU A 20 -0.96 9.66 5.07
C GLU A 20 0.03 8.62 4.53
N LEU A 21 -0.04 7.39 5.05
CA LEU A 21 0.83 6.28 4.67
C LEU A 21 0.68 5.89 3.19
N ALA A 22 -0.54 5.95 2.66
CA ALA A 22 -0.84 5.72 1.26
C ALA A 22 -0.24 6.79 0.33
N GLY A 23 0.38 7.83 0.87
CA GLY A 23 1.08 8.85 0.10
C GLY A 23 0.28 10.12 -0.12
N PHE A 24 -0.71 10.40 0.73
CA PHE A 24 -1.60 11.55 0.54
C PHE A 24 -1.70 12.45 1.79
N LEU A 25 -2.25 13.65 1.58
CA LEU A 25 -2.52 14.67 2.58
C LEU A 25 -3.90 15.27 2.28
N TYR A 26 -4.44 16.04 3.23
CA TYR A 26 -5.73 16.73 3.07
C TYR A 26 -5.55 18.25 3.00
N ASP A 27 -6.21 18.89 2.03
CA ASP A 27 -6.29 20.35 1.88
C ASP A 27 -7.66 20.85 2.38
N PRO A 28 -7.73 21.46 3.58
CA PRO A 28 -8.98 21.98 4.13
C PRO A 28 -9.55 23.18 3.36
N ALA A 29 -8.76 23.88 2.54
CA ALA A 29 -9.22 25.04 1.80
C ALA A 29 -10.14 24.67 0.62
N GLN A 30 -9.89 23.52 0.01
CA GLN A 30 -10.64 23.01 -1.14
C GLN A 30 -11.42 21.73 -0.86
N ASP A 31 -11.18 21.15 0.33
CA ASP A 31 -11.80 19.94 0.81
C ASP A 31 -11.47 18.72 -0.08
N ILE A 32 -10.16 18.51 -0.29
CA ILE A 32 -9.61 17.46 -1.17
C ILE A 32 -8.47 16.68 -0.52
N ILE A 33 -8.28 15.44 -0.97
CA ILE A 33 -7.11 14.62 -0.71
C ILE A 33 -6.12 14.78 -1.86
N TYR A 34 -4.83 14.76 -1.58
CA TYR A 34 -3.81 15.05 -2.58
C TYR A 34 -2.46 14.42 -2.27
N SER A 35 -1.65 14.15 -3.30
CA SER A 35 -0.37 13.43 -3.19
C SER A 35 0.70 14.18 -2.40
N ARG A 36 1.52 13.44 -1.66
CA ARG A 36 2.78 13.89 -1.08
C ARG A 36 3.93 13.75 -2.10
N MET A 37 5.00 14.51 -1.89
CA MET A 37 6.21 14.45 -2.72
C MET A 37 6.94 13.10 -2.58
N ASP A 38 6.96 12.54 -1.38
CA ASP A 38 7.66 11.33 -0.95
C ASP A 38 6.72 10.11 -0.88
N ALA A 39 5.76 10.04 -1.78
CA ALA A 39 4.80 8.93 -1.83
C ALA A 39 5.53 7.61 -2.10
N LEU A 40 5.09 6.52 -1.44
CA LEU A 40 5.71 5.19 -1.57
C LEU A 40 5.67 4.64 -3.01
N GLN A 41 4.82 5.22 -3.85
CA GLN A 41 4.68 4.94 -5.27
C GLN A 41 5.86 5.45 -6.10
N ARG A 42 6.62 6.44 -5.62
CA ARG A 42 7.72 7.07 -6.37
C ARG A 42 8.76 6.06 -6.91
N PRO A 43 9.32 5.12 -6.13
CA PRO A 43 10.26 4.12 -6.66
C PRO A 43 9.64 3.12 -7.64
N LEU A 44 8.32 2.93 -7.63
CA LEU A 44 7.64 1.93 -8.46
C LEU A 44 7.54 2.35 -9.93
N GLY A 45 7.77 3.62 -10.24
CA GLY A 45 7.69 4.15 -11.60
C GLY A 45 6.30 3.99 -12.21
N TYR A 46 6.24 3.76 -13.52
CA TYR A 46 4.99 3.67 -14.26
C TYR A 46 5.11 2.87 -15.55
N ALA A 47 4.03 2.19 -15.93
CA ALA A 47 3.91 1.47 -17.18
C ALA A 47 2.44 1.30 -17.59
N TYR A 48 2.16 0.87 -18.83
CA TYR A 48 0.78 0.67 -19.30
C TYR A 48 -0.02 -0.34 -18.46
N ALA A 49 0.64 -1.33 -17.85
CA ALA A 49 -0.02 -2.27 -16.97
C ALA A 49 -0.85 -1.58 -15.88
N TYR A 50 -0.39 -0.43 -15.35
CA TYR A 50 -1.10 0.35 -14.34
C TYR A 50 -2.42 0.93 -14.88
N ASP A 51 -2.41 1.49 -16.10
CA ASP A 51 -3.63 1.93 -16.79
C ASP A 51 -4.64 0.77 -16.90
N ASN A 52 -4.16 -0.40 -17.34
CA ASN A 52 -4.96 -1.60 -17.49
C ASN A 52 -5.46 -2.17 -16.14
N ALA A 53 -4.72 -1.90 -15.07
CA ALA A 53 -5.00 -2.31 -13.71
C ALA A 53 -6.09 -1.48 -13.04
N ALA A 54 -6.27 -0.22 -13.45
CA ALA A 54 -7.04 0.78 -12.71
C ALA A 54 -8.44 0.28 -12.35
N ILE A 55 -9.12 -0.42 -13.25
CA ILE A 55 -10.46 -0.98 -13.01
C ILE A 55 -10.53 -1.98 -11.85
N LEU A 56 -9.44 -2.69 -11.58
CA LEU A 56 -9.35 -3.61 -10.45
C LEU A 56 -9.07 -2.86 -9.12
N MET A 57 -8.60 -1.61 -9.19
CA MET A 57 -8.55 -0.65 -8.07
C MET A 57 -9.86 0.15 -7.94
N ASP A 58 -10.96 -0.39 -8.45
CA ASP A 58 -12.26 0.29 -8.49
C ASP A 58 -12.15 1.69 -9.12
N ALA A 59 -11.23 1.87 -10.07
CA ALA A 59 -11.01 3.14 -10.76
C ALA A 59 -11.46 3.04 -12.23
N ILE A 60 -12.42 3.90 -12.59
CA ILE A 60 -12.87 4.11 -13.98
C ILE A 60 -12.38 5.49 -14.37
N ILE A 61 -11.26 5.53 -15.08
CA ILE A 61 -10.49 6.75 -15.35
C ILE A 61 -10.08 6.83 -16.81
N ASP A 62 -10.12 8.03 -17.38
CA ASP A 62 -9.49 8.31 -18.66
C ASP A 62 -7.97 8.47 -18.46
N CYS A 63 -7.18 7.66 -19.16
CA CYS A 63 -5.72 7.70 -19.23
C CYS A 63 -5.27 8.38 -20.54
N GLU A 64 -4.30 9.28 -20.47
CA GLU A 64 -3.70 9.93 -21.64
C GLU A 64 -2.18 10.11 -21.44
N PRO A 65 -1.36 9.17 -21.96
CA PRO A 65 0.08 9.32 -21.99
C PRO A 65 0.52 10.29 -23.10
N ILE A 66 1.45 11.20 -22.77
CA ILE A 66 2.08 12.11 -23.72
C ILE A 66 3.58 11.82 -23.75
N PHE A 67 4.05 11.22 -24.84
CA PHE A 67 5.45 10.82 -25.02
C PHE A 67 6.25 11.84 -25.81
N PHE A 68 7.48 12.11 -25.38
CA PHE A 68 8.44 12.94 -26.13
C PHE A 68 9.88 12.65 -25.70
N GLU A 69 10.84 13.15 -26.47
CA GLU A 69 12.27 13.04 -26.15
C GLU A 69 12.83 14.41 -25.76
N ALA A 70 13.62 14.45 -24.69
CA ALA A 70 14.32 15.66 -24.26
C ALA A 70 15.50 15.30 -23.35
N GLN A 71 16.58 16.07 -23.39
CA GLN A 71 17.75 15.90 -22.52
C GLN A 71 18.31 14.46 -22.51
N ASN A 72 18.29 13.78 -23.68
CA ASN A 72 18.72 12.39 -23.84
C ASN A 72 17.94 11.38 -22.95
N LYS A 73 16.67 11.69 -22.69
CA LYS A 73 15.70 10.85 -21.98
C LYS A 73 14.43 10.72 -22.81
N LEU A 74 13.76 9.58 -22.67
CA LEU A 74 12.37 9.40 -23.11
C LEU A 74 11.47 9.82 -21.96
N TRP A 75 10.57 10.74 -22.22
CA TRP A 75 9.61 11.28 -21.24
C TRP A 75 8.21 10.76 -21.51
N MET A 76 7.44 10.64 -20.45
CA MET A 76 6.01 10.38 -20.47
C MET A 76 5.35 11.27 -19.42
N ILE A 77 4.42 12.11 -19.86
CA ILE A 77 3.47 12.77 -18.96
C ILE A 77 2.18 11.96 -19.00
N GLU A 78 1.79 11.37 -17.89
CA GLU A 78 0.54 10.61 -17.79
C GLU A 78 -0.53 11.51 -17.17
N LEU A 79 -1.68 11.61 -17.84
CA LEU A 79 -2.85 12.30 -17.33
C LEU A 79 -3.94 11.31 -16.99
N TRP A 80 -4.43 11.35 -15.76
CA TRP A 80 -5.60 10.57 -15.34
C TRP A 80 -6.73 11.48 -14.92
N LYS A 81 -7.99 11.16 -15.28
CA LYS A 81 -9.19 11.77 -14.70
C LYS A 81 -10.34 10.78 -14.61
N GLY A 82 -11.11 10.78 -13.53
CA GLY A 82 -12.27 9.90 -13.42
C GLY A 82 -12.74 9.66 -11.99
N GLN A 83 -13.33 8.48 -11.80
CA GLN A 83 -13.81 8.00 -10.50
C GLN A 83 -12.85 6.93 -9.98
N TYR A 84 -12.36 7.15 -8.76
CA TYR A 84 -11.46 6.29 -8.00
C TYR A 84 -12.24 5.78 -6.79
N GLY A 85 -13.13 4.81 -6.98
CA GLY A 85 -13.94 4.32 -5.88
C GLY A 85 -14.81 5.40 -5.22
N LEU A 86 -14.51 5.74 -3.97
CA LEU A 86 -15.14 6.81 -3.20
C LEU A 86 -14.92 8.22 -3.75
N GLU A 87 -13.86 8.44 -4.53
CA GLU A 87 -13.40 9.80 -4.86
C GLU A 87 -13.44 10.10 -6.36
N THR A 88 -13.76 11.34 -6.69
CA THR A 88 -13.62 11.89 -8.05
C THR A 88 -12.33 12.69 -8.09
N GLY A 89 -11.51 12.49 -9.11
CA GLY A 89 -10.19 13.12 -9.11
C GLY A 89 -9.47 13.10 -10.44
N CYS A 90 -8.24 13.57 -10.39
CA CYS A 90 -7.33 13.58 -11.52
C CYS A 90 -5.87 13.75 -11.10
N GLU A 91 -4.97 13.44 -12.04
CA GLU A 91 -3.54 13.37 -11.82
C GLU A 91 -2.74 13.87 -13.03
N ILE A 92 -1.56 14.44 -12.75
CA ILE A 92 -0.49 14.64 -13.71
C ILE A 92 0.75 13.95 -13.16
N GLY A 93 1.15 12.84 -13.79
CA GLY A 93 2.37 12.11 -13.48
C GLY A 93 3.48 12.44 -14.49
N VAL A 94 4.70 12.67 -13.99
CA VAL A 94 5.90 12.98 -14.77
C VAL A 94 6.86 11.82 -14.62
N TYR A 95 7.13 11.15 -15.73
CA TYR A 95 7.99 9.99 -15.77
C TYR A 95 9.01 10.14 -16.89
N ASN A 96 10.19 9.57 -16.67
CA ASN A 96 11.20 9.50 -17.71
C ASN A 96 12.05 8.24 -17.57
N ARG A 97 12.80 7.95 -18.63
CA ARG A 97 13.84 6.92 -18.64
C ARG A 97 15.00 7.38 -19.50
N PRO A 98 16.23 6.97 -19.19
CA PRO A 98 17.35 7.20 -20.09
C PRO A 98 17.18 6.40 -21.39
N VAL A 99 17.68 6.96 -22.50
CA VAL A 99 17.71 6.30 -23.81
C VAL A 99 18.50 4.99 -23.76
N ASP A 100 19.56 4.95 -22.95
CA ASP A 100 20.31 3.75 -22.60
C ASP A 100 19.89 3.28 -21.20
N PRO A 101 18.87 2.42 -21.08
CA PRO A 101 18.31 2.05 -19.80
C PRO A 101 19.18 1.03 -19.05
N PRO A 102 19.09 0.98 -17.70
CA PRO A 102 19.68 -0.08 -16.91
C PRO A 102 19.29 -1.48 -17.41
N PHE A 103 20.13 -2.47 -17.17
CA PHE A 103 19.97 -3.84 -17.69
C PHE A 103 18.62 -4.50 -17.37
N TYR A 104 17.92 -4.04 -16.33
CA TYR A 104 16.67 -4.62 -15.84
C TYR A 104 15.41 -3.96 -16.45
N TYR A 105 15.52 -2.82 -17.12
CA TYR A 105 14.39 -2.17 -17.79
C TYR A 105 13.79 -3.00 -18.92
N PRO A 106 14.58 -3.66 -19.80
CA PRO A 106 14.01 -4.52 -20.84
C PRO A 106 13.06 -5.61 -20.31
N LEU A 107 13.31 -6.09 -19.09
CA LEU A 107 12.43 -7.04 -18.42
C LEU A 107 11.13 -6.38 -17.95
N LEU A 108 11.20 -5.18 -17.37
CA LEU A 108 10.01 -4.40 -17.04
C LEU A 108 9.21 -4.02 -18.29
N ASP A 109 9.89 -3.68 -19.38
CA ASP A 109 9.27 -3.37 -20.68
C ASP A 109 8.45 -4.56 -21.21
N ALA A 110 9.04 -5.76 -21.17
CA ALA A 110 8.40 -6.99 -21.62
C ALA A 110 7.18 -7.37 -20.78
N VAL A 111 7.14 -6.96 -19.52
CA VAL A 111 6.16 -7.48 -18.56
C VAL A 111 5.07 -6.49 -18.25
N VAL A 112 5.44 -5.28 -17.82
CA VAL A 112 4.48 -4.23 -17.43
C VAL A 112 4.37 -3.13 -18.48
N GLY A 113 5.35 -3.01 -19.38
CA GLY A 113 5.43 -1.96 -20.39
C GLY A 113 4.53 -2.17 -21.61
N GLY A 114 4.15 -3.42 -21.92
CA GLY A 114 3.45 -3.76 -23.16
C GLY A 114 2.15 -2.97 -23.38
N ARG A 115 2.14 -2.06 -24.36
CA ARG A 115 1.00 -1.20 -24.73
C ARG A 115 0.45 -1.62 -26.11
N PRO A 116 -0.68 -2.37 -26.18
CA PRO A 116 -1.12 -3.03 -27.41
C PRO A 116 -1.38 -2.10 -28.60
N TYR A 117 -1.83 -0.87 -28.33
CA TYR A 117 -2.16 0.12 -29.35
C TYR A 117 -1.00 1.04 -29.71
N ASP A 118 0.11 0.99 -28.97
CA ASP A 118 1.31 1.78 -29.23
C ASP A 118 2.59 1.02 -28.85
N PRO A 119 3.02 0.08 -29.70
CA PRO A 119 4.22 -0.72 -29.47
C PRO A 119 5.51 0.12 -29.39
N ALA A 120 5.52 1.32 -29.96
CA ALA A 120 6.70 2.20 -29.97
C ALA A 120 6.99 2.78 -28.58
N HIS A 121 5.98 2.85 -27.71
CA HIS A 121 6.11 3.35 -26.33
C HIS A 121 5.73 2.27 -25.30
N SER A 122 6.00 1.01 -25.63
CA SER A 122 5.78 -0.14 -24.74
C SER A 122 6.92 -0.30 -23.75
N TYR A 123 7.01 0.67 -22.83
CA TYR A 123 8.14 0.84 -21.93
C TYR A 123 7.69 1.07 -20.49
N PHE A 124 8.53 0.63 -19.56
CA PHE A 124 8.53 1.11 -18.19
C PHE A 124 9.24 2.46 -18.09
N TYR A 125 8.68 3.39 -17.32
CA TYR A 125 9.26 4.70 -17.05
C TYR A 125 9.45 4.88 -15.55
N GLN A 126 10.53 5.54 -15.13
CA GLN A 126 10.74 5.91 -13.74
C GLN A 126 10.03 7.21 -13.43
N SER A 127 9.53 7.36 -12.20
CA SER A 127 9.10 8.66 -11.67
C SER A 127 10.21 9.69 -11.77
N ALA A 128 9.87 10.92 -12.16
CA ALA A 128 10.85 11.99 -12.25
C ALA A 128 11.60 12.19 -10.92
N ASP A 129 12.92 12.29 -11.02
CA ASP A 129 13.77 12.62 -9.89
C ASP A 129 13.59 14.09 -9.47
N ASP A 130 14.26 14.51 -8.41
CA ASP A 130 14.08 15.86 -7.87
C ASP A 130 14.49 16.98 -8.83
N ALA A 131 15.40 16.71 -9.77
CA ALA A 131 15.88 17.65 -10.78
C ALA A 131 14.97 17.70 -12.01
N ASP A 132 14.22 16.64 -12.25
CA ASP A 132 13.33 16.46 -13.41
C ASP A 132 11.85 16.78 -13.13
N ARG A 133 11.50 17.18 -11.91
CA ARG A 133 10.13 17.63 -11.58
C ARG A 133 9.72 18.84 -12.41
N LEU A 134 8.44 18.93 -12.71
CA LEU A 134 7.87 20.03 -13.49
C LEU A 134 6.95 20.89 -12.63
N LEU A 135 6.94 22.19 -12.89
CA LEU A 135 5.97 23.09 -12.29
C LEU A 135 4.65 22.91 -13.04
N MET A 136 3.64 22.40 -12.32
CA MET A 136 2.37 22.00 -12.90
C MET A 136 1.20 22.65 -12.17
N THR A 137 0.12 22.87 -12.89
CA THR A 137 -1.18 23.24 -12.32
C THR A 137 -2.28 22.58 -13.12
N PHE A 138 -3.37 22.27 -12.45
CA PHE A 138 -4.60 21.91 -13.14
C PHE A 138 -5.83 22.40 -12.38
N THR A 139 -6.95 22.54 -13.10
CA THR A 139 -8.30 22.66 -12.52
C THR A 139 -9.16 21.52 -13.03
N LEU A 140 -9.69 20.70 -12.12
CA LEU A 140 -10.67 19.67 -12.46
C LEU A 140 -12.06 20.29 -12.46
N LYS A 141 -12.81 20.07 -13.54
CA LYS A 141 -14.19 20.50 -13.68
C LYS A 141 -15.10 19.31 -13.87
N ARG A 142 -16.31 19.41 -13.34
CA ARG A 142 -17.41 18.50 -13.62
C ARG A 142 -18.55 19.26 -14.27
N ASP A 143 -18.99 18.82 -15.45
CA ASP A 143 -20.03 19.47 -16.24
C ASP A 143 -19.77 20.99 -16.44
N GLY A 144 -18.49 21.35 -16.62
CA GLY A 144 -18.03 22.73 -16.78
C GLY A 144 -17.87 23.54 -15.47
N VAL A 145 -18.24 22.99 -14.32
CA VAL A 145 -18.11 23.64 -13.01
C VAL A 145 -16.81 23.18 -12.32
N PRO A 146 -15.92 24.09 -11.89
CA PRO A 146 -14.72 23.73 -11.14
C PRO A 146 -15.04 22.98 -9.84
N LEU A 147 -14.37 21.84 -9.62
CA LEU A 147 -14.38 21.11 -8.35
C LEU A 147 -13.26 21.59 -7.43
N PHE A 148 -12.03 21.71 -7.95
CA PHE A 148 -10.84 22.19 -7.24
C PHE A 148 -9.70 22.50 -8.22
N THR A 149 -8.67 23.17 -7.73
CA THR A 149 -7.45 23.53 -8.47
C THR A 149 -6.21 23.13 -7.67
N ARG A 150 -5.23 22.50 -8.33
CA ARG A 150 -3.90 22.24 -7.77
C ARG A 150 -2.84 23.08 -8.45
N GLY A 151 -1.78 23.39 -7.70
CA GLY A 151 -0.65 24.16 -8.17
C GLY A 151 -0.91 25.67 -8.28
N PRO A 152 0.05 26.44 -8.83
CA PRO A 152 1.30 25.96 -9.44
C PRO A 152 2.24 25.32 -8.39
N GLU A 153 2.69 24.10 -8.66
CA GLU A 153 3.52 23.33 -7.73
C GLU A 153 4.55 22.49 -8.48
N LEU A 154 5.79 22.48 -7.99
CA LEU A 154 6.89 21.70 -8.58
C LEU A 154 6.78 20.27 -8.08
N HIS A 155 6.30 19.35 -8.92
CA HIS A 155 5.98 17.99 -8.50
C HIS A 155 6.29 16.97 -9.59
N TRP A 156 6.48 15.69 -9.20
CA TRP A 156 6.55 14.58 -10.15
C TRP A 156 5.17 13.92 -10.34
N TRP A 157 4.31 14.00 -9.33
CA TRP A 157 2.96 13.42 -9.34
C TRP A 157 1.93 14.35 -8.69
N LEU A 158 1.37 15.28 -9.44
CA LEU A 158 0.41 16.26 -8.92
C LEU A 158 -1.01 15.70 -9.02
N THR A 159 -1.66 15.41 -7.90
CA THR A 159 -2.99 14.77 -7.88
C THR A 159 -4.05 15.58 -7.15
N GLY A 160 -5.32 15.22 -7.25
CA GLY A 160 -6.30 15.72 -6.30
C GLY A 160 -7.59 14.93 -6.41
N PHE A 161 -8.23 14.74 -5.27
CA PHE A 161 -9.38 13.86 -5.14
C PHE A 161 -10.40 14.46 -4.19
N LYS A 162 -11.67 14.47 -4.61
CA LYS A 162 -12.79 14.94 -3.82
C LYS A 162 -13.69 13.76 -3.46
N TRP A 163 -13.79 13.48 -2.17
CA TRP A 163 -14.60 12.38 -1.65
C TRP A 163 -16.09 12.69 -1.75
N GLY A 164 -16.90 11.64 -1.87
CA GLY A 164 -18.36 11.74 -1.87
C GLY A 164 -18.94 12.34 -3.15
N VAL A 165 -18.12 12.58 -4.18
CA VAL A 165 -18.57 13.04 -5.49
C VAL A 165 -18.46 11.88 -6.47
N TYR A 166 -19.60 11.42 -6.97
CA TYR A 166 -19.63 10.44 -8.06
C TYR A 166 -19.63 11.16 -9.40
N SER A 167 -18.68 10.84 -10.28
CA SER A 167 -18.63 11.33 -11.66
C SER A 167 -18.38 10.18 -12.64
N THR A 168 -18.79 10.33 -13.89
CA THR A 168 -18.24 9.53 -15.00
C THR A 168 -17.13 10.31 -15.70
N PRO A 169 -16.14 9.65 -16.34
CA PRO A 169 -15.03 10.35 -17.00
C PRO A 169 -15.48 11.40 -18.02
N GLU A 170 -16.60 11.19 -18.71
CA GLU A 170 -17.14 12.10 -19.72
C GLU A 170 -17.72 13.40 -19.13
N GLN A 171 -18.06 13.40 -17.83
CA GLN A 171 -18.46 14.62 -17.13
C GLN A 171 -17.26 15.49 -16.75
N LEU A 172 -16.05 14.94 -16.79
CA LEU A 172 -14.86 15.58 -16.28
C LEU A 172 -14.00 16.19 -17.38
N THR A 173 -13.54 17.41 -17.14
CA THR A 173 -12.47 18.04 -17.92
C THR A 173 -11.39 18.58 -17.01
N MET A 174 -10.14 18.54 -17.48
CA MET A 174 -9.00 19.14 -16.80
C MET A 174 -8.47 20.31 -17.63
N GLU A 175 -8.38 21.49 -17.03
CA GLU A 175 -7.57 22.59 -17.56
C GLU A 175 -6.17 22.47 -16.99
N ILE A 176 -5.17 22.22 -17.84
CA ILE A 176 -3.80 21.89 -17.44
C ILE A 176 -2.85 23.00 -17.88
N ALA A 177 -1.86 23.32 -17.06
CA ALA A 177 -0.67 24.03 -17.51
C ALA A 177 0.61 23.41 -16.92
N ILE A 178 1.61 23.23 -17.77
CA ILE A 178 2.91 22.64 -17.41
C ILE A 178 4.02 23.59 -17.87
N ALA A 179 4.93 23.94 -16.97
CA ALA A 179 6.11 24.72 -17.30
C ALA A 179 7.24 23.80 -17.78
N LEU A 180 7.77 24.09 -18.97
CA LEU A 180 8.81 23.33 -19.65
C LEU A 180 9.98 24.29 -19.95
N PRO A 181 10.83 24.59 -18.95
CA PRO A 181 11.81 25.67 -19.06
C PRO A 181 12.99 25.35 -20.00
N LEU A 182 13.18 24.08 -20.36
CA LEU A 182 14.22 23.63 -21.28
C LEU A 182 13.67 23.64 -22.71
N ALA A 183 14.39 24.28 -23.63
CA ALA A 183 13.92 24.52 -25.00
C ALA A 183 13.64 23.22 -25.79
N ASP A 184 14.42 22.16 -25.57
CA ASP A 184 14.21 20.86 -26.21
C ASP A 184 13.00 20.12 -25.63
N MET A 185 12.81 20.18 -24.30
CA MET A 185 11.62 19.65 -23.63
C MET A 185 10.33 20.35 -24.07
N HIS A 186 10.36 21.68 -24.14
CA HIS A 186 9.25 22.48 -24.68
C HIS A 186 8.92 22.10 -26.13
N ALA A 187 9.93 22.00 -26.98
CA ALA A 187 9.76 21.59 -28.38
C ALA A 187 9.22 20.16 -28.50
N GLY A 188 9.75 19.21 -27.72
CA GLY A 188 9.30 17.81 -27.71
C GLY A 188 7.84 17.69 -27.28
N PHE A 189 7.46 18.33 -26.17
CA PHE A 189 6.11 18.27 -25.63
C PHE A 189 5.06 18.93 -26.55
N THR A 190 5.35 20.12 -27.08
CA THR A 190 4.43 20.81 -28.02
C THR A 190 4.29 20.06 -29.34
N ALA A 191 5.36 19.40 -29.83
CA ALA A 191 5.28 18.52 -30.98
C ALA A 191 4.40 17.28 -30.70
N ALA A 192 4.52 16.68 -29.51
CA ALA A 192 3.69 15.55 -29.09
C ALA A 192 2.20 15.93 -29.02
N LEU A 193 1.86 17.04 -28.34
CA LEU A 193 0.49 17.55 -28.29
C LEU A 193 -0.08 17.83 -29.69
N THR A 194 0.73 18.45 -30.57
CA THR A 194 0.34 18.70 -31.96
C THR A 194 0.05 17.41 -32.70
N ALA A 195 0.90 16.39 -32.55
CA ALA A 195 0.73 15.09 -33.21
C ALA A 195 -0.52 14.34 -32.73
N MET A 196 -0.84 14.46 -31.44
CA MET A 196 -2.07 13.91 -30.84
C MET A 196 -3.32 14.72 -31.22
N GLY A 197 -3.17 15.92 -31.79
CA GLY A 197 -4.27 16.79 -32.22
C GLY A 197 -4.82 17.71 -31.12
N TYR A 198 -4.12 17.84 -30.00
CA TYR A 198 -4.49 18.77 -28.93
C TYR A 198 -4.33 20.22 -29.38
N LYS A 199 -5.29 21.05 -28.96
CA LYS A 199 -5.17 22.51 -29.04
C LYS A 199 -4.60 23.01 -27.74
N PHE A 200 -3.56 23.83 -27.82
CA PHE A 200 -2.89 24.37 -26.65
C PHE A 200 -2.54 25.84 -26.86
N SER A 201 -2.35 26.54 -25.75
CA SER A 201 -1.73 27.86 -25.69
C SER A 201 -0.29 27.69 -25.21
N ASP A 202 0.60 28.52 -25.73
CA ASP A 202 2.03 28.45 -25.45
C ASP A 202 2.58 29.88 -25.31
N ASP A 203 3.16 30.19 -24.14
CA ASP A 203 3.80 31.48 -23.87
C ASP A 203 5.35 31.43 -23.97
N GLY A 204 5.89 30.29 -24.45
CA GLY A 204 7.31 30.00 -24.57
C GLY A 204 7.93 29.29 -23.36
N VAL A 205 7.21 29.21 -22.23
CA VAL A 205 7.63 28.45 -21.04
C VAL A 205 6.52 27.54 -20.55
N ASN A 206 5.29 28.05 -20.49
CA ASN A 206 4.11 27.30 -20.07
C ASN A 206 3.31 26.87 -21.30
N VAL A 207 2.96 25.59 -21.31
CA VAL A 207 2.03 25.01 -22.28
C VAL A 207 0.75 24.69 -21.54
N SER A 208 -0.37 25.25 -22.00
CA SER A 208 -1.69 25.07 -21.39
C SER A 208 -2.69 24.47 -22.37
N PHE A 209 -3.46 23.47 -21.94
CA PHE A 209 -4.42 22.76 -22.78
C PHE A 209 -5.55 22.17 -21.93
N GLU A 210 -6.65 21.79 -22.59
CA GLU A 210 -7.76 21.10 -21.95
C GLU A 210 -7.69 19.60 -22.28
N PHE A 211 -7.75 18.77 -21.25
CA PHE A 211 -7.96 17.33 -21.38
C PHE A 211 -9.43 17.01 -21.05
N ALA A 212 -10.22 16.75 -22.09
CA ALA A 212 -11.65 16.47 -22.00
C ALA A 212 -12.00 15.06 -22.49
N THR A 213 -11.64 14.74 -23.73
CA THR A 213 -11.81 13.40 -24.32
C THR A 213 -10.44 12.84 -24.66
N PRO A 214 -10.08 11.65 -24.16
CA PRO A 214 -8.80 11.06 -24.47
C PRO A 214 -8.70 10.65 -25.94
N VAL A 215 -7.49 10.79 -26.48
CA VAL A 215 -7.05 10.28 -27.77
C VAL A 215 -6.65 8.83 -27.62
N ALA A 216 -5.95 8.48 -26.54
CA ALA A 216 -5.59 7.11 -26.22
C ALA A 216 -6.84 6.22 -26.00
N PRO A 217 -6.82 4.95 -26.48
CA PRO A 217 -7.84 3.97 -26.13
C PRO A 217 -7.87 3.71 -24.62
N GLN A 218 -9.07 3.63 -24.05
CA GLN A 218 -9.26 3.52 -22.61
C GLN A 218 -9.30 2.07 -22.13
N PRO A 219 -8.43 1.66 -21.18
CA PRO A 219 -8.32 0.25 -20.79
C PRO A 219 -9.58 -0.36 -20.17
N TRP A 220 -10.41 0.46 -19.52
CA TRP A 220 -11.68 0.01 -18.92
C TRP A 220 -12.77 -0.23 -19.97
N GLN A 221 -12.62 0.27 -21.20
CA GLN A 221 -13.63 0.08 -22.25
C GLN A 221 -13.68 -1.40 -22.67
N GLY A 222 -14.87 -2.00 -22.55
CA GLY A 222 -15.08 -3.41 -22.87
C GLY A 222 -14.58 -4.38 -21.80
N ASN A 223 -14.09 -3.89 -20.65
CA ASN A 223 -13.70 -4.74 -19.54
C ASN A 223 -14.95 -5.37 -18.88
N PRO A 224 -14.97 -6.69 -18.63
CA PRO A 224 -16.13 -7.38 -18.06
C PRO A 224 -16.48 -6.96 -16.62
N LEU A 225 -15.56 -6.31 -15.90
CA LEU A 225 -15.79 -5.84 -14.53
C LEU A 225 -16.42 -4.44 -14.47
N LEU A 226 -16.57 -3.75 -15.61
CA LEU A 226 -16.95 -2.35 -15.66
C LEU A 226 -18.26 -2.05 -14.92
N ASP A 227 -19.29 -2.87 -15.12
CA ASP A 227 -20.58 -2.65 -14.47
C ASP A 227 -20.54 -2.95 -12.96
N THR A 228 -19.75 -3.95 -12.56
CA THR A 228 -19.52 -4.28 -11.14
C THR A 228 -18.81 -3.15 -10.41
N VAL A 229 -17.73 -2.64 -11.00
CA VAL A 229 -16.93 -1.52 -10.47
C VAL A 229 -17.78 -0.25 -10.42
N ARG A 230 -18.54 0.04 -11.48
CA ARG A 230 -19.44 1.19 -11.50
C ARG A 230 -20.47 1.12 -10.37
N GLN A 231 -21.04 -0.05 -10.12
CA GLN A 231 -21.99 -0.23 -9.01
C GLN A 231 -21.30 -0.06 -7.64
N SER A 232 -20.11 -0.65 -7.46
CA SER A 232 -19.29 -0.48 -6.24
C SER A 232 -19.05 1.00 -5.93
N GLN A 233 -18.59 1.78 -6.92
CA GLN A 233 -18.37 3.21 -6.79
C GLN A 233 -19.64 3.99 -6.40
N GLN A 234 -20.77 3.66 -7.03
CA GLN A 234 -22.05 4.30 -6.70
C GLN A 234 -22.48 3.99 -5.27
N ASP A 235 -22.31 2.74 -4.83
CA ASP A 235 -22.69 2.29 -3.50
C ASP A 235 -21.85 2.96 -2.42
N ILE A 236 -20.52 3.00 -2.58
CA ILE A 236 -19.62 3.62 -1.58
C ILE A 236 -19.81 5.14 -1.52
N VAL A 237 -20.02 5.81 -2.67
CA VAL A 237 -20.32 7.25 -2.68
C VAL A 237 -21.68 7.54 -2.04
N ALA A 238 -22.70 6.71 -2.29
CA ALA A 238 -24.01 6.87 -1.68
C ALA A 238 -23.97 6.65 -0.16
N LEU A 239 -23.23 5.63 0.30
CA LEU A 239 -22.97 5.39 1.71
C LEU A 239 -22.33 6.61 2.36
N TYR A 240 -21.21 7.09 1.81
CA TYR A 240 -20.50 8.26 2.31
C TYR A 240 -21.39 9.51 2.37
N SER A 241 -22.13 9.78 1.30
CA SER A 241 -23.03 10.93 1.21
C SER A 241 -24.16 10.88 2.26
N GLY A 242 -24.59 9.67 2.65
CA GLY A 242 -25.63 9.45 3.66
C GLY A 242 -25.25 9.96 5.06
N PHE A 243 -23.95 10.09 5.36
CA PHE A 243 -23.47 10.63 6.63
C PHE A 243 -23.54 12.16 6.71
N ASN A 244 -23.73 12.85 5.57
CA ASN A 244 -23.88 14.31 5.48
C ASN A 244 -22.76 15.05 6.26
N LEU A 245 -21.52 14.65 6.00
CA LEU A 245 -20.33 15.18 6.66
C LEU A 245 -20.09 16.64 6.28
N PRO A 246 -19.55 17.46 7.20
CA PRO A 246 -19.30 18.87 6.94
C PRO A 246 -18.09 19.10 6.01
N ASN A 247 -17.21 18.11 5.89
CA ASN A 247 -15.99 18.13 5.08
C ASN A 247 -15.46 16.69 4.91
N ASN A 248 -14.45 16.56 4.06
CA ASN A 248 -13.72 15.34 3.75
C ASN A 248 -12.45 15.16 4.60
N ASP A 249 -12.29 15.84 5.74
CA ASP A 249 -11.12 15.67 6.61
C ASP A 249 -11.10 14.24 7.18
N PRO A 250 -10.09 13.40 6.85
CA PRO A 250 -10.01 12.03 7.35
C PRO A 250 -9.97 11.93 8.89
N ASN A 251 -9.59 13.00 9.59
CA ASN A 251 -9.65 13.05 11.06
C ASN A 251 -11.08 13.12 11.62
N GLN A 252 -12.02 13.59 10.82
CA GLN A 252 -13.39 13.90 11.24
C GLN A 252 -14.40 12.84 10.76
N ILE A 253 -13.94 11.81 10.05
CA ILE A 253 -14.78 10.70 9.60
C ILE A 253 -15.20 9.85 10.82
N PRO A 254 -16.51 9.61 11.02
CA PRO A 254 -17.03 8.74 12.07
C PRO A 254 -16.45 7.32 11.99
N ALA A 255 -16.24 6.67 13.13
CA ALA A 255 -15.55 5.37 13.19
C ALA A 255 -16.28 4.23 12.44
N ASP A 256 -17.62 4.26 12.42
CA ASP A 256 -18.44 3.32 11.64
C ASP A 256 -18.24 3.50 10.13
N LEU A 257 -18.31 4.75 9.64
CA LEU A 257 -18.01 5.05 8.24
C LEU A 257 -16.55 4.76 7.88
N ALA A 258 -15.61 5.05 8.78
CA ALA A 258 -14.19 4.75 8.57
C ALA A 258 -13.98 3.24 8.37
N GLN A 259 -14.61 2.40 9.21
CA GLN A 259 -14.56 0.95 9.04
C GLN A 259 -15.17 0.49 7.71
N ASP A 260 -16.29 1.08 7.28
CA ASP A 260 -16.90 0.73 5.99
C ASP A 260 -16.02 1.11 4.79
N ILE A 261 -15.36 2.28 4.83
CA ILE A 261 -14.39 2.73 3.82
C ILE A 261 -13.19 1.78 3.80
N GLU A 262 -12.69 1.42 4.98
CA GLU A 262 -11.58 0.50 5.16
C GLU A 262 -11.91 -0.91 4.63
N ASP A 263 -13.07 -1.46 4.96
CA ASP A 263 -13.54 -2.75 4.46
C ASP A 263 -13.73 -2.74 2.93
N TRP A 264 -14.17 -1.60 2.37
CA TRP A 264 -14.25 -1.41 0.92
C TRP A 264 -12.86 -1.41 0.28
N LEU A 265 -11.89 -0.66 0.83
CA LEU A 265 -10.49 -0.67 0.37
C LEU A 265 -9.86 -2.08 0.44
N LEU A 266 -10.14 -2.83 1.52
CA LEU A 266 -9.61 -4.19 1.71
C LEU A 266 -10.18 -5.23 0.75
N LYS A 267 -11.38 -5.03 0.20
CA LYS A 267 -11.91 -5.90 -0.86
C LYS A 267 -11.10 -5.79 -2.17
N MET A 268 -10.30 -4.73 -2.29
CA MET A 268 -9.56 -4.38 -3.51
C MET A 268 -8.04 -4.60 -3.36
N GLY A 269 -7.51 -4.60 -2.13
CA GLY A 269 -6.07 -4.48 -1.84
C GLY A 269 -5.16 -5.75 -1.86
N PRO A 270 -5.57 -6.94 -1.37
CA PRO A 270 -4.62 -8.05 -1.21
C PRO A 270 -4.32 -8.82 -2.51
N ASP A 271 -5.34 -9.04 -3.35
CA ASP A 271 -5.22 -9.90 -4.53
C ASP A 271 -4.82 -9.14 -5.79
N PHE A 272 -4.91 -7.82 -5.82
CA PHE A 272 -4.94 -7.05 -7.08
C PHE A 272 -3.57 -6.80 -7.73
N ILE A 273 -2.66 -6.04 -7.08
CA ILE A 273 -1.36 -5.67 -7.67
C ILE A 273 -0.53 -6.93 -7.94
N GLY A 274 -0.54 -7.87 -6.99
CA GLY A 274 0.20 -9.09 -7.18
C GLY A 274 -0.39 -9.98 -8.27
N ASN A 275 -1.71 -10.06 -8.50
CA ASN A 275 -2.29 -10.93 -9.56
C ASN A 275 -1.98 -10.41 -10.93
N LEU A 276 -2.04 -9.09 -11.07
CA LEU A 276 -1.67 -8.44 -12.30
C LEU A 276 -0.17 -8.59 -12.60
N VAL A 277 0.70 -8.27 -11.64
CA VAL A 277 2.15 -8.39 -11.82
C VAL A 277 2.51 -9.87 -12.09
N THR A 278 1.97 -10.79 -11.31
CA THR A 278 2.14 -12.24 -11.49
C THR A 278 1.69 -12.74 -12.85
N SER A 279 0.49 -12.36 -13.29
CA SER A 279 -0.05 -12.83 -14.56
C SER A 279 0.79 -12.29 -15.71
N LEU A 280 1.19 -11.03 -15.64
CA LEU A 280 2.02 -10.40 -16.67
C LEU A 280 3.43 -11.02 -16.74
N PHE A 281 4.10 -11.28 -15.61
CA PHE A 281 5.41 -11.94 -15.59
C PHE A 281 5.33 -13.40 -16.07
N ARG A 282 4.25 -14.11 -15.73
CA ARG A 282 3.98 -15.48 -16.17
C ARG A 282 3.70 -15.56 -17.66
N ASP A 283 2.85 -14.68 -18.18
CA ASP A 283 2.44 -14.66 -19.58
C ASP A 283 3.60 -14.21 -20.50
N ALA A 284 4.54 -13.43 -19.99
CA ALA A 284 5.78 -13.04 -20.67
C ALA A 284 6.91 -14.09 -20.56
N GLY A 285 6.73 -15.18 -19.82
CA GLY A 285 7.67 -16.31 -19.76
C GLY A 285 8.95 -16.09 -18.95
N HIS A 286 8.95 -15.16 -17.99
CA HIS A 286 10.12 -14.80 -17.19
C HIS A 286 10.25 -15.59 -15.87
N SER A 287 11.48 -15.71 -15.35
CA SER A 287 11.80 -16.51 -14.16
C SER A 287 11.82 -15.68 -12.86
N ALA A 288 11.67 -16.32 -11.70
CA ALA A 288 11.71 -15.64 -10.40
C ALA A 288 13.04 -14.91 -10.11
N SER A 289 14.16 -15.40 -10.65
CA SER A 289 15.47 -14.75 -10.53
C SER A 289 15.58 -13.43 -11.29
N ASP A 290 14.87 -13.32 -12.42
CA ASP A 290 14.84 -12.11 -13.23
C ASP A 290 14.16 -10.97 -12.44
N ILE A 291 13.09 -11.30 -11.70
CA ILE A 291 12.28 -10.33 -10.95
C ILE A 291 13.00 -9.83 -9.69
N ALA A 292 13.71 -10.71 -9.00
CA ALA A 292 14.49 -10.32 -7.84
C ALA A 292 15.64 -9.37 -8.19
N GLY A 293 16.28 -9.56 -9.34
CA GLY A 293 17.27 -8.62 -9.87
C GLY A 293 16.71 -7.20 -10.07
N ILE A 294 15.45 -7.08 -10.49
CA ILE A 294 14.76 -5.77 -10.60
C ILE A 294 14.52 -5.15 -9.23
N LEU A 295 13.95 -5.92 -8.30
CA LEU A 295 13.58 -5.42 -6.97
C LEU A 295 14.82 -4.97 -6.18
N GLY A 296 15.93 -5.71 -6.26
CA GLY A 296 17.21 -5.29 -5.67
C GLY A 296 17.74 -3.98 -6.26
N ALA A 297 17.57 -3.77 -7.57
CA ALA A 297 18.02 -2.56 -8.25
C ALA A 297 17.11 -1.34 -7.99
N GLN A 298 15.80 -1.54 -7.81
CA GLN A 298 14.81 -0.46 -7.59
C GLN A 298 14.63 -0.09 -6.11
N LEU A 299 14.77 -1.05 -5.19
CA LEU A 299 14.59 -0.84 -3.75
C LEU A 299 15.92 -0.71 -2.98
N GLY A 300 17.06 -0.80 -3.68
CA GLY A 300 18.40 -0.64 -3.08
C GLY A 300 18.81 -1.78 -2.14
N ALA A 301 18.17 -2.94 -2.25
CA ALA A 301 18.48 -4.12 -1.43
C ALA A 301 19.73 -4.86 -1.95
N ASP A 302 20.54 -5.37 -1.03
CA ASP A 302 21.75 -6.15 -1.34
C ASP A 302 21.43 -7.39 -2.20
N LEU A 303 22.13 -7.53 -3.33
CA LEU A 303 21.96 -8.62 -4.29
C LEU A 303 22.14 -10.00 -3.65
N ALA A 304 22.95 -10.14 -2.60
CA ALA A 304 23.13 -11.40 -1.87
C ALA A 304 21.96 -11.71 -0.93
N SER A 305 21.37 -10.69 -0.30
CA SER A 305 20.14 -10.79 0.49
C SER A 305 18.92 -11.12 -0.39
N VAL A 306 18.85 -10.49 -1.56
CA VAL A 306 17.83 -10.74 -2.60
C VAL A 306 18.02 -12.13 -3.23
N ALA A 307 19.26 -12.55 -3.50
CA ALA A 307 19.55 -13.90 -3.98
C ALA A 307 19.27 -14.97 -2.92
N ALA A 308 19.57 -14.74 -1.63
CA ALA A 308 19.19 -15.65 -0.55
C ALA A 308 17.66 -15.78 -0.41
N TRP A 309 16.94 -14.65 -0.50
CA TRP A 309 15.47 -14.59 -0.52
C TRP A 309 14.84 -15.37 -1.69
N VAL A 310 15.48 -15.37 -2.86
CA VAL A 310 15.06 -16.16 -4.04
C VAL A 310 15.49 -17.62 -3.97
N THR A 311 16.66 -17.90 -3.40
CA THR A 311 17.29 -19.23 -3.41
C THR A 311 16.83 -20.11 -2.24
N GLU A 312 16.45 -19.51 -1.10
CA GLU A 312 15.84 -20.21 0.04
C GLU A 312 14.33 -20.48 -0.19
N ALA A 313 13.71 -19.79 -1.15
CA ALA A 313 12.40 -20.13 -1.68
C ALA A 313 12.50 -21.32 -2.67
N GLY A 314 12.76 -22.52 -2.13
CA GLY A 314 12.87 -23.76 -2.90
C GLY A 314 11.55 -24.29 -3.51
N TYR A 315 10.65 -23.42 -3.99
CA TYR A 315 9.34 -23.75 -4.52
C TYR A 315 9.03 -22.96 -5.80
N ASP A 316 8.09 -23.48 -6.60
CA ASP A 316 7.79 -22.98 -7.94
C ASP A 316 7.30 -21.51 -7.96
N ILE A 317 7.22 -20.94 -9.16
CA ILE A 317 6.89 -19.53 -9.41
C ILE A 317 5.57 -19.08 -8.77
N VAL A 318 4.64 -19.98 -8.47
CA VAL A 318 3.37 -19.67 -7.79
C VAL A 318 3.63 -19.33 -6.31
N SER A 319 4.53 -20.06 -5.65
CA SER A 319 4.84 -19.86 -4.22
C SER A 319 5.72 -18.62 -3.97
N TRP A 320 6.64 -18.31 -4.89
CA TRP A 320 7.44 -17.07 -4.81
C TRP A 320 6.57 -15.84 -5.07
N VAL A 321 5.67 -15.93 -6.04
CA VAL A 321 4.64 -14.95 -6.29
C VAL A 321 3.82 -14.69 -5.02
N GLU A 322 3.30 -15.73 -4.36
CA GLU A 322 2.58 -15.61 -3.08
C GLU A 322 3.40 -14.89 -1.99
N SER A 323 4.73 -14.94 -2.04
CA SER A 323 5.60 -14.20 -1.12
C SER A 323 5.76 -12.71 -1.47
N VAL A 324 5.72 -12.35 -2.76
CA VAL A 324 5.65 -10.96 -3.22
C VAL A 324 4.27 -10.37 -2.95
N TYR A 325 3.21 -11.17 -3.10
CA TYR A 325 1.89 -10.81 -2.55
C TYR A 325 1.94 -10.67 -1.06
N ALA A 326 2.59 -11.56 -0.30
CA ALA A 326 2.67 -11.39 1.14
C ALA A 326 3.37 -10.07 1.48
N ALA A 327 4.44 -9.68 0.78
CA ALA A 327 5.13 -8.40 1.00
C ALA A 327 4.30 -7.17 0.56
N ILE A 328 3.64 -7.21 -0.61
CA ILE A 328 2.81 -6.12 -1.13
C ILE A 328 1.49 -6.03 -0.36
N ALA A 329 0.85 -7.15 -0.05
CA ALA A 329 -0.27 -7.23 0.88
C ALA A 329 0.19 -6.88 2.30
N GLN A 330 1.42 -7.08 2.75
CA GLN A 330 1.85 -6.51 4.04
C GLN A 330 2.00 -4.99 3.98
N ILE A 331 2.38 -4.44 2.83
CA ILE A 331 2.44 -2.99 2.58
C ILE A 331 1.02 -2.37 2.46
N PHE A 332 0.05 -3.09 1.88
CA PHE A 332 -1.31 -2.58 1.60
C PHE A 332 -2.43 -3.16 2.49
N THR A 333 -2.22 -4.27 3.16
CA THR A 333 -3.14 -4.95 4.11
C THR A 333 -2.62 -4.98 5.54
N MET A 334 -1.38 -4.51 5.77
CA MET A 334 -0.77 -4.27 7.09
C MET A 334 -1.20 -5.33 8.11
N ASN A 335 -0.84 -6.61 7.98
CA ASN A 335 -1.24 -7.66 8.93
C ASN A 335 -0.19 -7.85 10.03
N PHE A 336 -0.08 -6.86 10.90
CA PHE A 336 0.80 -6.81 12.06
C PHE A 336 0.24 -7.59 13.25
N SER A 337 -0.58 -8.61 13.02
CA SER A 337 -1.21 -9.40 14.09
C SER A 337 -0.24 -10.29 14.86
N SER A 338 -0.67 -10.75 16.03
CA SER A 338 0.05 -11.74 16.84
C SER A 338 -0.79 -12.99 17.10
N ALA A 339 -0.32 -14.12 16.60
CA ALA A 339 -0.84 -15.45 16.89
C ALA A 339 -0.06 -16.09 18.04
N VAL A 340 -0.76 -16.53 19.09
CA VAL A 340 -0.13 -17.05 20.30
C VAL A 340 -0.56 -18.47 20.57
N GLU A 341 0.43 -19.34 20.82
CA GLU A 341 0.24 -20.68 21.33
C GLU A 341 0.96 -20.86 22.68
N VAL A 342 0.31 -21.56 23.61
CA VAL A 342 0.88 -21.93 24.90
C VAL A 342 0.88 -23.45 25.01
N HIS A 343 2.06 -24.04 24.87
CA HIS A 343 2.29 -25.48 24.88
C HIS A 343 2.49 -25.94 26.32
N ASN A 344 1.39 -26.36 26.94
CA ASN A 344 1.38 -26.84 28.32
C ASN A 344 1.61 -28.37 28.37
N LEU A 345 2.74 -28.81 27.82
CA LEU A 345 3.08 -30.22 27.64
C LEU A 345 4.21 -30.65 28.59
N ALA A 346 4.23 -31.92 28.98
CA ALA A 346 5.32 -32.47 29.76
C ALA A 346 6.61 -32.52 28.94
N TYR A 347 7.72 -32.05 29.52
CA TYR A 347 9.03 -32.08 28.88
C TYR A 347 10.13 -32.37 29.89
N GLY A 348 11.15 -33.13 29.50
CA GLY A 348 12.31 -33.43 30.36
C GLY A 348 11.96 -34.10 31.70
N GLY A 349 10.81 -34.79 31.79
CA GLY A 349 10.32 -35.38 33.04
C GLY A 349 9.60 -34.41 33.98
N VAL A 350 9.41 -33.14 33.57
CA VAL A 350 8.67 -32.12 34.32
C VAL A 350 7.25 -32.04 33.78
N ALA A 351 6.27 -32.47 34.58
CA ALA A 351 4.86 -32.37 34.23
C ALA A 351 4.31 -30.96 34.52
N PRO A 352 3.51 -30.38 33.62
CA PRO A 352 2.79 -29.14 33.90
C PRO A 352 1.56 -29.37 34.77
N SER A 353 1.07 -28.29 35.38
CA SER A 353 -0.28 -28.22 35.95
C SER A 353 -1.22 -27.47 34.99
N ASN A 354 -2.51 -27.43 35.30
CA ASN A 354 -3.46 -26.61 34.53
C ASN A 354 -3.10 -25.13 34.68
N LEU A 355 -3.17 -24.39 33.58
CA LEU A 355 -3.10 -22.93 33.59
C LEU A 355 -4.52 -22.38 33.69
N TYR A 356 -4.77 -21.50 34.66
CA TYR A 356 -6.06 -20.82 34.85
C TYR A 356 -5.93 -19.34 34.53
N PHE A 357 -6.75 -18.86 33.60
CA PHE A 357 -6.72 -17.47 33.16
C PHE A 357 -7.04 -16.51 34.30
N GLN A 358 -6.32 -15.38 34.37
CA GLN A 358 -6.55 -14.33 35.34
C GLN A 358 -7.00 -13.03 34.66
N SER A 359 -6.21 -12.56 33.70
CA SER A 359 -6.49 -11.32 32.97
C SER A 359 -5.69 -11.26 31.67
N SER A 360 -6.10 -10.38 30.78
CA SER A 360 -5.38 -10.03 29.55
C SER A 360 -5.59 -8.57 29.23
N GLY A 361 -4.75 -8.04 28.35
CA GLY A 361 -4.89 -6.69 27.85
C GLY A 361 -4.22 -6.52 26.49
N ILE A 362 -4.64 -5.47 25.80
CA ILE A 362 -3.99 -4.96 24.61
C ILE A 362 -3.01 -3.86 25.04
N THR A 363 -1.86 -3.78 24.37
CA THR A 363 -0.91 -2.69 24.63
C THR A 363 -1.46 -1.40 24.04
N THR A 364 -1.54 -0.35 24.86
CA THR A 364 -2.01 0.97 24.40
C THR A 364 -0.81 1.88 24.15
N HIS A 365 -0.67 2.37 22.92
CA HIS A 365 0.32 3.38 22.54
C HIS A 365 -0.38 4.69 22.23
N PHE A 366 0.04 5.77 22.88
CA PHE A 366 -0.52 7.12 22.66
C PHE A 366 -2.06 7.20 22.82
N GLY A 367 -2.63 6.36 23.69
CA GLY A 367 -4.09 6.29 23.91
C GLY A 367 -4.87 5.49 22.87
N VAL A 368 -4.18 4.78 21.96
CA VAL A 368 -4.78 3.89 20.96
C VAL A 368 -4.32 2.45 21.21
N ASP A 369 -5.26 1.52 21.18
CA ASP A 369 -4.99 0.10 21.39
C ASP A 369 -4.36 -0.54 20.16
N ALA A 370 -3.24 -1.24 20.38
CA ALA A 370 -2.50 -2.02 19.38
C ALA A 370 -3.21 -3.35 19.09
N GLY A 371 -4.39 -3.25 18.46
CA GLY A 371 -5.20 -4.40 18.06
C GLY A 371 -6.38 -4.69 18.99
N HIS A 372 -6.96 -5.87 18.80
CA HIS A 372 -8.01 -6.43 19.65
C HIS A 372 -7.92 -7.97 19.65
N PHE A 373 -8.41 -8.60 20.71
CA PHE A 373 -8.52 -10.06 20.75
C PHE A 373 -9.63 -10.53 19.81
N LEU A 374 -9.26 -11.09 18.66
CA LEU A 374 -10.20 -11.81 17.79
C LEU A 374 -10.51 -13.20 18.36
N VAL A 375 -9.50 -13.83 18.98
CA VAL A 375 -9.66 -15.04 19.76
C VAL A 375 -9.12 -14.76 21.16
N ASN A 376 -10.01 -14.73 22.15
CA ASN A 376 -9.65 -14.45 23.54
C ASN A 376 -8.76 -15.57 24.15
N PRO A 377 -7.89 -15.25 25.11
CA PRO A 377 -7.16 -16.25 25.89
C PRO A 377 -8.12 -17.26 26.53
N PRO A 378 -7.88 -18.58 26.39
CA PRO A 378 -8.75 -19.60 26.98
C PRO A 378 -8.85 -19.46 28.50
N ALA A 379 -10.06 -19.63 29.06
CA ALA A 379 -10.25 -19.58 30.51
C ALA A 379 -9.40 -20.61 31.29
N MET A 380 -9.00 -21.70 30.62
CA MET A 380 -8.09 -22.71 31.14
C MET A 380 -7.31 -23.37 30.00
N ILE A 381 -6.05 -23.71 30.26
CA ILE A 381 -5.23 -24.57 29.39
C ILE A 381 -4.85 -25.81 30.21
N PRO A 382 -5.54 -26.95 30.01
CA PRO A 382 -5.25 -28.17 30.75
C PRO A 382 -3.81 -28.66 30.57
N ALA A 383 -3.28 -29.34 31.60
CA ALA A 383 -2.01 -30.05 31.48
C ALA A 383 -2.08 -31.09 30.34
N GLY A 384 -1.06 -31.11 29.49
CA GLY A 384 -0.99 -31.97 28.30
C GLY A 384 -1.72 -31.41 27.07
N THR A 385 -2.08 -30.13 27.05
CA THR A 385 -2.77 -29.48 25.92
C THR A 385 -2.08 -28.21 25.46
N VAL A 386 -2.55 -27.65 24.34
CA VAL A 386 -2.09 -26.38 23.78
C VAL A 386 -3.24 -25.37 23.82
N GLY A 387 -3.02 -24.23 24.46
CA GLY A 387 -3.93 -23.09 24.42
C GLY A 387 -3.58 -22.18 23.26
N ARG A 388 -4.57 -21.57 22.62
CA ARG A 388 -4.38 -20.66 21.49
C ARG A 388 -5.23 -19.42 21.64
N PHE A 389 -4.68 -18.28 21.26
CA PHE A 389 -5.40 -17.02 21.16
C PHE A 389 -4.72 -16.09 20.15
N TYR A 390 -5.43 -15.06 19.73
CA TYR A 390 -5.03 -14.24 18.59
C TYR A 390 -5.42 -12.79 18.82
N VAL A 391 -4.43 -11.91 18.69
CA VAL A 391 -4.65 -10.46 18.63
C VAL A 391 -4.56 -10.05 17.17
N LYS A 392 -5.70 -9.61 16.64
CA LYS A 392 -5.78 -8.98 15.32
C LYS A 392 -5.35 -7.54 15.50
N ASP A 393 -4.39 -7.10 14.71
CA ASP A 393 -4.04 -5.68 14.63
C ASP A 393 -5.20 -4.86 14.06
N ASN A 394 -5.35 -3.63 14.54
CA ASN A 394 -6.33 -2.70 14.03
C ASN A 394 -5.74 -2.01 12.80
N LEU A 395 -6.59 -1.56 11.88
CA LEU A 395 -6.12 -0.68 10.81
C LEU A 395 -5.54 0.59 11.41
N GLY A 396 -4.34 0.97 10.97
CA GLY A 396 -3.61 2.11 11.51
C GLY A 396 -2.14 1.82 11.77
N PRO A 397 -1.45 2.71 12.51
CA PRO A 397 0.00 2.72 12.60
C PRO A 397 0.52 1.86 13.76
N LEU A 398 -0.27 0.94 14.33
CA LEU A 398 0.12 0.12 15.47
C LEU A 398 -0.02 -1.36 15.13
N GLY A 399 0.77 -2.19 15.82
CA GLY A 399 0.72 -3.63 15.65
C GLY A 399 -0.43 -4.31 16.40
N GLY A 400 -0.41 -5.63 16.37
CA GLY A 400 -1.19 -6.51 17.24
C GLY A 400 -0.32 -6.88 18.45
N GLU A 401 -0.53 -6.18 19.56
CA GLU A 401 0.34 -6.24 20.73
C GLU A 401 -0.48 -6.40 22.01
N GLY A 402 -0.03 -7.28 22.91
CA GLY A 402 -0.76 -7.51 24.13
C GLY A 402 -0.12 -8.51 25.07
N TRP A 403 -0.91 -8.90 26.06
CA TRP A 403 -0.47 -9.81 27.11
C TRP A 403 -1.62 -10.65 27.67
N ALA A 404 -1.28 -11.80 28.23
CA ALA A 404 -2.21 -12.66 28.96
C ALA A 404 -1.54 -13.28 30.19
N THR A 405 -2.25 -13.26 31.31
CA THR A 405 -1.77 -13.75 32.61
C THR A 405 -2.55 -14.98 33.04
N TYR A 406 -1.82 -16.02 33.45
CA TYR A 406 -2.35 -17.28 33.97
C TYR A 406 -1.73 -17.62 35.32
N THR A 407 -2.46 -18.35 36.15
CA THR A 407 -1.90 -19.03 37.32
C THR A 407 -1.64 -20.51 37.04
N TYR A 408 -0.58 -21.05 37.61
CA TYR A 408 -0.26 -22.48 37.59
C TYR A 408 0.19 -22.94 38.98
N VAL A 409 0.24 -24.25 39.20
CA VAL A 409 0.83 -24.86 40.40
C VAL A 409 2.21 -25.41 40.05
N ASP A 410 3.24 -25.00 40.79
CA ASP A 410 4.60 -25.46 40.59
C ASP A 410 4.87 -26.83 41.25
N GLY A 411 6.10 -27.35 41.08
CA GLY A 411 6.51 -28.64 41.66
C GLY A 411 6.54 -28.68 43.20
N GLN A 412 6.38 -27.54 43.88
CA GLN A 412 6.27 -27.44 45.33
C GLN A 412 4.81 -27.30 45.79
N SER A 413 3.85 -27.49 44.88
CA SER A 413 2.42 -27.30 45.13
C SER A 413 2.04 -25.85 45.50
N VAL A 414 2.85 -24.88 45.07
CA VAL A 414 2.58 -23.45 45.28
C VAL A 414 1.94 -22.87 44.02
N THR A 415 0.88 -22.07 44.20
CA THR A 415 0.27 -21.31 43.10
C THR A 415 1.17 -20.16 42.71
N GLN A 416 1.60 -20.15 41.45
CA GLN A 416 2.41 -19.13 40.81
C GLN A 416 1.59 -18.42 39.73
N THR A 417 2.07 -17.27 39.29
CA THR A 417 1.50 -16.51 38.17
C THR A 417 2.54 -16.36 37.07
N VAL A 418 2.13 -16.50 35.81
CA VAL A 418 2.93 -16.23 34.62
C VAL A 418 2.20 -15.25 33.72
N THR A 419 2.91 -14.27 33.19
CA THR A 419 2.41 -13.34 32.17
C THR A 419 3.17 -13.56 30.87
N PHE A 420 2.42 -13.79 29.80
CA PHE A 420 2.89 -13.88 28.43
C PHE A 420 2.69 -12.53 27.76
N THR A 421 3.74 -11.95 27.21
CA THR A 421 3.72 -10.63 26.54
C THR A 421 4.23 -10.80 25.12
N PHE A 422 3.53 -10.26 24.13
CA PHE A 422 3.85 -10.44 22.71
C PHE A 422 3.47 -9.19 21.93
N GLY A 423 4.18 -8.93 20.84
CA GLY A 423 3.84 -7.82 19.98
C GLY A 423 4.53 -7.89 18.62
N CYS A 424 3.75 -7.53 17.62
CA CYS A 424 4.16 -7.42 16.23
C CYS A 424 3.96 -5.96 15.80
N PRO A 425 4.81 -5.02 16.26
CA PRO A 425 4.62 -3.60 16.01
C PRO A 425 4.83 -3.26 14.53
N THR A 426 4.26 -2.14 14.11
CA THR A 426 4.44 -1.54 12.77
C THR A 426 5.77 -0.78 12.64
N GLY A 427 6.20 -0.56 11.41
CA GLY A 427 7.34 0.32 11.08
C GLY A 427 8.71 -0.35 11.32
N PHE A 428 9.62 0.36 12.00
CA PHE A 428 11.00 -0.10 12.25
C PHE A 428 11.21 -0.72 13.64
N ASN A 429 10.13 -0.98 14.39
CA ASN A 429 10.22 -1.57 15.71
C ASN A 429 10.32 -3.10 15.61
N ASP A 430 11.16 -3.70 16.45
CA ASP A 430 11.33 -5.15 16.44
C ASP A 430 10.12 -5.87 17.03
N ASN A 431 9.72 -6.99 16.43
CA ASN A 431 8.80 -7.91 17.10
C ASN A 431 9.37 -8.37 18.45
N TYR A 432 8.48 -8.60 19.42
CA TYR A 432 8.89 -9.02 20.74
C TYR A 432 7.96 -10.08 21.34
N ALA A 433 8.52 -10.92 22.19
CA ALA A 433 7.77 -11.80 23.05
C ALA A 433 8.56 -12.16 24.32
N SER A 434 7.87 -12.32 25.44
CA SER A 434 8.49 -12.71 26.70
C SER A 434 7.50 -13.40 27.65
N ALA A 435 8.03 -14.23 28.56
CA ALA A 435 7.29 -14.85 29.65
C ALA A 435 7.94 -14.48 30.99
N ALA A 436 7.12 -14.01 31.94
CA ALA A 436 7.59 -13.64 33.27
C ALA A 436 6.72 -14.31 34.34
N PRO A 437 7.31 -15.10 35.27
CA PRO A 437 8.73 -15.48 35.35
C PRO A 437 9.15 -16.45 34.21
N PRO A 438 10.46 -16.61 33.93
CA PRO A 438 10.96 -17.33 32.75
C PRO A 438 10.92 -18.86 32.92
N VAL A 439 9.74 -19.39 33.23
CA VAL A 439 9.48 -20.84 33.37
C VAL A 439 9.11 -21.46 32.02
N PHE A 440 8.68 -20.63 31.07
CA PHE A 440 8.39 -21.03 29.70
C PHE A 440 9.55 -20.60 28.79
N SER A 441 9.97 -21.50 27.90
CA SER A 441 10.72 -21.10 26.72
C SER A 441 9.81 -20.26 25.82
N VAL A 442 10.39 -19.27 25.15
CA VAL A 442 9.67 -18.39 24.22
C VAL A 442 10.26 -18.56 22.84
N TYR A 443 9.42 -18.92 21.88
CA TYR A 443 9.82 -19.07 20.49
C TYR A 443 9.04 -18.09 19.63
N GLY A 444 9.73 -17.43 18.72
CA GLY A 444 9.13 -16.54 17.72
C GLY A 444 9.33 -17.09 16.32
N LYS A 445 8.32 -16.90 15.48
CA LYS A 445 8.38 -17.09 14.03
C LYS A 445 7.59 -15.96 13.36
N SER A 446 8.11 -15.39 12.28
CA SER A 446 7.34 -14.46 11.45
C SER A 446 6.58 -15.20 10.36
N GLY A 447 5.50 -14.63 9.86
CA GLY A 447 4.77 -15.13 8.70
C GLY A 447 5.61 -15.20 7.42
N GLU A 448 6.70 -14.41 7.36
CA GLU A 448 7.67 -14.39 6.26
C GLU A 448 8.84 -15.38 6.45
N GLY A 449 8.99 -15.98 7.63
CA GLY A 449 10.04 -16.95 7.93
C GLY A 449 9.60 -18.41 7.77
N THR A 450 10.56 -19.32 7.57
CA THR A 450 10.25 -20.75 7.36
C THR A 450 10.18 -21.56 8.66
N GLY A 451 10.80 -21.13 9.76
CA GLY A 451 10.89 -21.91 11.01
C GLY A 451 10.89 -21.08 12.30
N TRP A 452 10.71 -21.77 13.43
CA TRP A 452 10.83 -21.18 14.76
C TRP A 452 12.30 -20.81 15.07
N GLY A 453 12.50 -19.64 15.66
CA GLY A 453 13.81 -19.24 16.18
C GLY A 453 14.28 -20.11 17.36
N GLY A 454 15.51 -19.85 17.83
CA GLY A 454 15.97 -20.41 19.11
C GLY A 454 15.16 -19.89 20.30
N ASN A 455 15.31 -20.50 21.47
CA ASN A 455 14.63 -20.02 22.69
C ASN A 455 15.07 -18.57 23.00
N GLY A 456 14.09 -17.67 23.12
CA GLY A 456 14.28 -16.23 23.31
C GLY A 456 14.65 -15.46 22.04
N ALA A 457 14.83 -16.14 20.90
CA ALA A 457 15.11 -15.50 19.62
C ALA A 457 13.79 -15.19 18.91
N ILE A 458 13.32 -13.95 19.09
CA ILE A 458 12.16 -13.42 18.39
C ILE A 458 12.66 -12.72 17.11
N PRO A 459 12.08 -13.01 15.93
CA PRO A 459 12.53 -12.39 14.69
C PRO A 459 12.26 -10.89 14.74
N GLY A 460 13.28 -10.06 14.56
CA GLY A 460 13.12 -8.59 14.62
C GLY A 460 12.10 -8.07 13.62
N GLY A 461 12.02 -8.67 12.41
CA GLY A 461 11.05 -8.29 11.39
C GLY A 461 10.18 -9.45 10.91
N GLY A 462 9.19 -9.08 10.10
CA GLY A 462 8.28 -9.98 9.40
C GLY A 462 6.97 -10.23 10.15
N HIS A 463 5.87 -10.36 9.41
CA HIS A 463 4.51 -10.27 9.93
C HIS A 463 3.58 -11.35 9.31
N PRO A 464 2.49 -11.77 9.99
CA PRO A 464 2.23 -11.55 11.42
C PRO A 464 3.25 -12.29 12.30
N LEU A 465 3.30 -11.97 13.58
CA LEU A 465 4.13 -12.68 14.54
C LEU A 465 3.40 -13.93 15.04
N TYR A 466 4.11 -15.06 15.07
CA TYR A 466 3.71 -16.28 15.74
C TYR A 466 4.59 -16.48 16.96
N VAL A 467 3.97 -16.67 18.12
CA VAL A 467 4.66 -16.86 19.40
C VAL A 467 4.23 -18.17 20.03
N ALA A 468 5.21 -18.98 20.45
CA ALA A 468 4.97 -20.17 21.24
C ALA A 468 5.65 -20.06 22.61
N TYR A 469 4.84 -20.19 23.67
CA TYR A 469 5.30 -20.33 25.04
C TYR A 469 5.29 -21.80 25.42
N VAL A 470 6.45 -22.39 25.66
CA VAL A 470 6.59 -23.85 25.87
C VAL A 470 7.05 -24.13 27.29
N TRP A 471 6.29 -24.98 27.99
CA TRP A 471 6.57 -25.34 29.38
C TRP A 471 7.96 -25.97 29.58
N ALA A 472 8.62 -25.58 30.68
CA ALA A 472 9.81 -26.24 31.24
C ALA A 472 10.98 -26.46 30.26
N GLY A 473 11.20 -25.54 29.33
CA GLY A 473 12.35 -25.65 28.42
C GLY A 473 12.13 -26.55 27.21
N GLY A 474 10.90 -26.97 26.94
CA GLY A 474 10.56 -27.82 25.79
C GLY A 474 10.96 -27.20 24.45
N PRO A 475 11.18 -28.02 23.40
CA PRO A 475 11.61 -27.55 22.10
C PRO A 475 10.54 -26.67 21.45
N ALA A 476 10.94 -25.93 20.41
CA ALA A 476 10.00 -25.24 19.55
C ALA A 476 8.95 -26.21 18.97
N PRO A 477 7.74 -25.71 18.64
CA PRO A 477 6.73 -26.52 17.97
C PRO A 477 7.24 -27.10 16.65
N ALA A 478 6.69 -28.27 16.27
CA ALA A 478 7.04 -28.98 15.05
C ALA A 478 6.54 -28.28 13.79
#